data_AF-A0A9D9LHI6-F1
#
_entry.id   AF-A0A9D9LHI6-F1
#
_cell.length_a   1.000
_cell.length_b   1.000
_cell.length_c   1.000
_cell.angle_alpha   90.00
_cell.angle_beta   90.00
_cell.angle_gamma   90.00
#
_symmetry.space_group_name_H-M   'P 1'
#
loop_
_entity.id
_entity.type
_entity.pdbx_description
1 polymer ?
#
loop_
_entity_poly.entity_id
_entity_poly.type
_entity_poly.pdbx_seq_one_letter_code
_entity_poly.pdbx_strand_id
1 'polypeptide(L)'
;GGAQCARIANSRTCRSVTERGTGLRGNSDETQSLLDRARNGDQAAFEALFRRHRARLLQAIALRMDRRVTARVDASDVLQETYLEAFRRLPRYLQEQPMPLYLWLCWLAREKVLALHRRHLGAVKRAVTHEAQLLPADSSATFVSAVIAGH
;
A
#
# COMPACT_ATOMS: atom_id res chain seq x y z
N GLY A 1 -17.54 -13.29 -5.67
CA GLY A 1 -16.15 -12.84 -5.90
C GLY A 1 -16.02 -11.73 -6.94
N GLY A 2 -16.62 -11.86 -8.14
CA GLY A 2 -16.43 -10.90 -9.25
C GLY A 2 -17.01 -9.49 -9.02
N ALA A 3 -17.97 -9.35 -8.10
CA ALA A 3 -18.57 -8.06 -7.73
C ALA A 3 -17.57 -7.07 -7.09
N GLN A 4 -16.43 -7.54 -6.57
CA GLN A 4 -15.38 -6.68 -6.02
C GLN A 4 -14.52 -6.10 -7.15
N CYS A 5 -14.08 -6.91 -8.11
CA CYS A 5 -13.32 -6.47 -9.29
C CYS A 5 -14.07 -5.40 -10.13
N ALA A 6 -15.37 -5.60 -10.38
CA ALA A 6 -16.19 -4.67 -11.17
C ALA A 6 -16.40 -3.30 -10.48
N ARG A 7 -16.58 -3.28 -9.15
CA ARG A 7 -16.67 -2.03 -8.38
C ARG A 7 -15.36 -1.23 -8.38
N ILE A 8 -14.22 -1.92 -8.47
CA ILE A 8 -12.89 -1.30 -8.43
C ILE A 8 -12.55 -0.63 -9.76
N ALA A 9 -12.90 -1.25 -10.89
CA ALA A 9 -12.71 -0.69 -12.24
C ALA A 9 -13.43 0.66 -12.43
N ASN A 10 -14.59 0.86 -11.78
CA ASN A 10 -15.38 2.09 -11.90
C ASN A 10 -15.00 3.20 -10.88
N SER A 11 -14.01 2.96 -10.02
CA SER A 11 -13.61 3.95 -9.00
C SER A 11 -12.86 5.14 -9.63
N ARG A 12 -13.10 6.37 -9.14
CA ARG A 12 -12.40 7.60 -9.56
C ARG A 12 -10.86 7.48 -9.52
N THR A 13 -10.35 6.54 -8.72
CA THR A 13 -8.93 6.24 -8.54
C THR A 13 -8.29 5.58 -9.77
N CYS A 14 -9.00 4.73 -10.52
CA CYS A 14 -8.44 4.15 -11.76
C CYS A 14 -8.31 5.22 -12.86
N ARG A 15 -9.25 6.17 -12.91
CA ARG A 15 -9.32 7.19 -13.96
C ARG A 15 -8.10 8.11 -14.01
N SER A 16 -7.60 8.57 -12.86
CA SER A 16 -6.47 9.51 -12.79
C SER A 16 -5.09 8.86 -13.00
N VAL A 17 -4.96 7.54 -12.89
CA VAL A 17 -3.70 6.82 -13.15
C VAL A 17 -3.54 6.51 -14.64
N THR A 18 -4.65 6.33 -15.37
CA THR A 18 -4.65 6.08 -16.83
C THR A 18 -4.12 7.27 -17.63
N GLU A 19 -4.30 8.51 -17.14
CA GLU A 19 -3.91 9.73 -17.86
C GLU A 19 -2.39 10.03 -17.83
N ARG A 20 -1.61 9.43 -16.91
CA ARG A 20 -0.17 9.72 -16.72
C ARG A 20 0.79 8.57 -17.05
N GLY A 21 0.49 7.76 -18.06
CA GLY A 21 1.57 7.01 -18.72
C GLY A 21 1.16 5.64 -19.22
N THR A 22 0.97 5.58 -20.52
CA THR A 22 1.02 4.37 -21.33
C THR A 22 2.41 4.35 -21.96
N GLY A 23 3.43 4.12 -21.13
CA GLY A 23 4.85 4.24 -21.52
C GLY A 23 5.62 2.93 -21.43
N LEU A 24 4.97 1.78 -21.58
CA LEU A 24 5.65 0.50 -21.70
C LEU A 24 5.68 0.10 -23.17
N ARG A 25 6.70 0.59 -23.90
CA ARG A 25 7.13 -0.02 -25.16
C ARG A 25 7.96 -1.27 -24.84
N GLY A 26 7.33 -2.30 -24.29
CA GLY A 26 7.79 -3.66 -24.50
C GLY A 26 7.14 -4.16 -25.79
N ASN A 27 7.80 -5.01 -26.58
CA ASN A 27 7.17 -5.61 -27.75
C ASN A 27 5.80 -6.20 -27.31
N SER A 28 4.71 -5.71 -27.89
CA SER A 28 3.36 -6.07 -27.47
C SER A 28 3.16 -7.58 -27.46
N ASP A 29 3.77 -8.28 -28.43
CA ASP A 29 3.74 -9.73 -28.57
C ASP A 29 4.47 -10.47 -27.44
N GLU A 30 5.61 -9.94 -26.98
CA GLU A 30 6.35 -10.52 -25.86
C GLU A 30 5.58 -10.32 -24.54
N THR A 31 4.96 -9.15 -24.37
CA THR A 31 4.11 -8.88 -23.19
C THR A 31 2.89 -9.80 -23.19
N GLN A 32 2.28 -10.04 -24.36
CA GLN A 32 1.16 -10.94 -24.51
C GLN A 32 1.55 -12.39 -24.23
N SER A 33 2.69 -12.85 -24.76
CA SER A 33 3.24 -14.19 -24.50
C SER A 33 3.51 -14.43 -23.00
N LEU A 34 4.06 -13.44 -22.30
CA LEU A 34 4.27 -13.53 -20.86
C LEU A 34 2.96 -13.57 -20.08
N LEU A 35 1.93 -12.84 -20.52
CA LEU A 35 0.59 -12.90 -19.90
C LEU A 35 -0.04 -14.28 -20.09
N ASP A 36 0.09 -14.88 -21.27
CA ASP A 36 -0.46 -16.21 -21.55
C ASP A 36 0.26 -17.31 -20.76
N ARG A 37 1.58 -17.23 -20.63
CA ARG A 37 2.33 -18.14 -19.74
C ARG A 37 1.94 -17.94 -18.27
N ALA A 38 1.79 -16.70 -17.83
CA ALA A 38 1.35 -16.40 -16.48
C ALA A 38 -0.09 -16.88 -16.19
N ARG A 39 -0.97 -16.95 -17.21
CA ARG A 39 -2.29 -17.61 -17.11
C ARG A 39 -2.18 -19.08 -16.74
N ASN A 40 -1.14 -19.76 -17.22
CA ASN A 40 -0.88 -21.17 -16.94
C ASN A 40 -0.09 -21.39 -15.63
N GLY A 41 0.08 -20.36 -14.80
CA GLY A 41 0.79 -20.45 -13.51
C GLY A 41 2.31 -20.33 -13.61
N ASP A 42 2.84 -19.91 -14.76
CA ASP A 42 4.29 -19.70 -14.93
C ASP A 42 4.76 -18.49 -14.10
N GLN A 43 5.44 -18.79 -13.00
CA GLN A 43 5.97 -17.79 -12.08
C GLN A 43 7.05 -16.92 -12.73
N ALA A 44 7.91 -17.49 -13.58
CA ALA A 44 8.98 -16.74 -14.23
C ALA A 44 8.41 -15.72 -15.23
N ALA A 45 7.31 -16.09 -15.91
CA ALA A 45 6.61 -15.18 -16.80
C ALA A 45 5.98 -14.00 -16.04
N PHE A 46 5.35 -14.27 -14.90
CA PHE A 46 4.81 -13.22 -14.03
C PHE A 46 5.91 -12.31 -13.48
N GLU A 47 7.03 -12.87 -13.03
CA GLU A 47 8.16 -12.09 -12.52
C GLU A 47 8.73 -11.17 -13.61
N ALA A 48 8.84 -11.65 -14.85
CA ALA A 48 9.27 -10.83 -15.99
C ALA A 48 8.31 -9.65 -16.24
N LEU A 49 6.99 -9.88 -16.19
CA LEU A 49 5.99 -8.82 -16.28
C LEU A 49 6.10 -7.82 -15.12
N PHE A 50 6.19 -8.31 -13.89
CA PHE A 50 6.25 -7.47 -12.71
C PHE A 50 7.52 -6.61 -12.69
N ARG A 51 8.66 -7.19 -13.09
CA ARG A 51 9.95 -6.48 -13.20
C ARG A 51 9.87 -5.26 -14.11
N ARG A 52 9.11 -5.34 -15.22
CA ARG A 52 8.86 -4.20 -16.12
C ARG A 52 8.09 -3.06 -15.43
N HIS A 53 7.21 -3.38 -14.49
CA HIS A 53 6.43 -2.40 -13.74
C HIS A 53 7.07 -1.96 -12.42
N ARG A 54 8.10 -2.67 -11.96
CA ARG A 54 8.68 -2.55 -10.61
C ARG A 54 9.06 -1.12 -10.24
N ALA A 55 9.87 -0.46 -11.08
CA ALA A 55 10.38 0.88 -10.79
C ALA A 55 9.24 1.92 -10.69
N ARG A 56 8.30 1.87 -11.63
CA ARG A 56 7.16 2.79 -11.67
C ARG A 56 6.19 2.54 -10.50
N LEU A 57 5.98 1.27 -10.14
CA LEU A 57 5.14 0.89 -9.01
C LEU A 57 5.77 1.33 -7.68
N LEU A 58 7.08 1.16 -7.52
CA LEU A 58 7.82 1.63 -6.34
C LEU A 58 7.68 3.15 -6.17
N GLN A 59 7.84 3.93 -7.25
CA GLN A 59 7.64 5.37 -7.20
C GLN A 59 6.19 5.73 -6.84
N ALA A 60 5.21 5.02 -7.41
CA ALA A 60 3.79 5.23 -7.11
C ALA A 60 3.44 4.91 -5.65
N ILE A 61 4.12 3.93 -5.04
CA ILE A 61 4.00 3.58 -3.62
C ILE A 61 4.63 4.68 -2.77
N ALA A 62 5.88 5.05 -3.04
CA ALA A 62 6.62 6.04 -2.26
C ALA A 62 5.87 7.39 -2.19
N LEU A 63 5.29 7.85 -3.30
CA LEU A 63 4.48 9.08 -3.35
C LEU A 63 3.20 9.04 -2.49
N ARG A 64 2.77 7.85 -2.05
CA ARG A 64 1.55 7.64 -1.26
C ARG A 64 1.83 7.29 0.20
N MET A 65 3.10 7.13 0.58
CA MET A 65 3.49 6.87 1.96
C MET A 65 3.75 8.20 2.67
N ASP A 66 3.08 8.42 3.81
CA ASP A 66 3.35 9.54 4.69
C ASP A 66 4.69 9.33 5.43
N ARG A 67 5.39 10.43 5.79
CA ARG A 67 6.63 10.42 6.58
C ARG A 67 6.55 9.56 7.84
N ARG A 68 5.37 9.51 8.49
CA ARG A 68 5.18 8.71 9.72
C ARG A 68 5.17 7.20 9.45
N VAL A 69 4.75 6.79 8.26
CA VAL A 69 4.76 5.38 7.84
C VAL A 69 6.15 4.97 7.34
N THR A 70 6.82 5.85 6.60
CA THR A 70 8.19 5.59 6.11
C THR A 70 9.23 5.45 7.23
N ALA A 71 8.93 5.90 8.44
CA ALA A 71 9.79 5.69 9.61
C ALA A 71 9.86 4.23 10.09
N ARG A 72 8.91 3.37 9.67
CA ARG A 72 8.85 1.96 10.11
C ARG A 72 8.78 0.94 8.99
N VAL A 73 8.43 1.35 7.77
CA VAL A 73 8.26 0.45 6.61
C VAL A 73 8.76 1.16 5.37
N ASP A 74 9.58 0.48 4.56
CA ASP A 74 10.08 1.00 3.30
C ASP A 74 9.06 0.77 2.15
N ALA A 75 9.12 1.59 1.10
CA ALA A 75 8.30 1.38 -0.10
C ALA A 75 8.61 0.05 -0.80
N SER A 76 9.84 -0.47 -0.67
CA SER A 76 10.28 -1.77 -1.17
C SER A 76 9.61 -2.94 -0.43
N ASP A 77 9.37 -2.82 0.87
CA ASP A 77 8.62 -3.83 1.64
C ASP A 77 7.18 -3.93 1.13
N VAL A 78 6.53 -2.78 0.93
CA VAL A 78 5.18 -2.71 0.37
C VAL A 78 5.13 -3.30 -1.04
N LEU A 79 6.16 -3.02 -1.85
CA LEU A 79 6.28 -3.57 -3.20
C LEU A 79 6.40 -5.10 -3.18
N GLN A 80 7.18 -5.65 -2.25
CA GLN A 80 7.33 -7.10 -2.08
C GLN A 80 6.03 -7.76 -1.62
N GLU A 81 5.34 -7.18 -0.64
CA GLU A 81 4.00 -7.66 -0.23
C GLU A 81 2.99 -7.58 -1.39
N THR A 82 3.08 -6.53 -2.20
CA THR A 82 2.23 -6.36 -3.39
C THR A 82 2.51 -7.45 -4.41
N TYR A 83 3.77 -7.80 -4.65
CA TYR A 83 4.15 -8.89 -5.55
C TYR A 83 3.53 -10.23 -5.10
N LEU A 84 3.67 -10.57 -3.81
CA LEU A 84 3.15 -11.81 -3.26
C LEU A 84 1.62 -11.87 -3.36
N GLU A 85 0.93 -10.78 -3.04
CA GLU A 85 -0.53 -10.70 -3.17
C GLU A 85 -0.97 -10.80 -4.64
N ALA A 86 -0.25 -10.11 -5.53
CA ALA A 86 -0.53 -10.13 -6.95
C ALA A 86 -0.39 -11.55 -7.49
N PHE A 87 0.70 -12.26 -7.18
CA PHE A 87 0.88 -13.64 -7.61
C PHE A 87 -0.27 -14.55 -7.15
N ARG A 88 -0.73 -14.41 -5.90
CA ARG A 88 -1.86 -15.18 -5.36
C ARG A 88 -3.20 -14.87 -6.04
N ARG A 89 -3.45 -13.61 -6.40
CA ARG A 89 -4.71 -13.17 -7.03
C ARG A 89 -4.68 -13.19 -8.56
N LEU A 90 -3.50 -13.45 -9.15
CA LEU A 90 -3.26 -13.41 -10.58
C LEU A 90 -4.21 -14.31 -11.40
N PRO A 91 -4.48 -15.59 -11.01
CA PRO A 91 -5.37 -16.45 -11.80
C PRO A 91 -6.77 -15.85 -11.95
N ARG A 92 -7.32 -15.30 -10.86
CA ARG A 92 -8.62 -14.64 -10.87
C ARG A 92 -8.61 -13.36 -11.71
N TYR A 93 -7.57 -12.55 -11.56
CA TYR A 93 -7.42 -11.32 -12.34
C TYR A 93 -7.37 -11.63 -13.85
N LEU A 94 -6.67 -12.70 -14.25
CA LEU A 94 -6.54 -13.07 -15.66
C LEU A 94 -7.84 -13.65 -16.26
N GLN A 95 -8.73 -14.22 -15.44
CA GLN A 95 -10.06 -14.66 -15.86
C GLN A 95 -11.02 -13.48 -16.09
N GLU A 96 -11.04 -12.50 -15.18
CA GLU A 96 -12.01 -11.40 -15.22
C GLU A 96 -11.49 -10.15 -15.99
N GLN A 97 -10.17 -9.97 -16.05
CA GLN A 97 -9.44 -8.82 -16.64
C GLN A 97 -10.19 -7.47 -16.54
N PRO A 98 -10.54 -7.03 -15.32
CA PRO A 98 -11.42 -5.87 -15.14
C PRO A 98 -10.75 -4.53 -15.51
N MET A 99 -9.41 -4.49 -15.61
CA MET A 99 -8.61 -3.31 -15.91
C MET A 99 -7.20 -3.73 -16.34
N PRO A 100 -6.39 -2.82 -16.91
CA PRO A 100 -4.98 -3.07 -17.21
C PRO A 100 -4.15 -3.52 -16.00
N LEU A 101 -3.18 -4.40 -16.22
CA LEU A 101 -2.36 -5.04 -15.17
C LEU A 101 -1.71 -4.02 -14.24
N TYR A 102 -1.15 -2.96 -14.82
CA TYR A 102 -0.50 -1.91 -14.05
C TYR A 102 -1.44 -1.19 -13.07
N LEU A 103 -2.68 -0.92 -13.49
CA LEU A 103 -3.67 -0.27 -12.62
C LEU A 103 -4.07 -1.19 -11.48
N TRP A 104 -4.24 -2.48 -11.78
CA TRP A 104 -4.53 -3.49 -10.79
C TRP A 104 -3.40 -3.62 -9.75
N LEU A 105 -2.14 -3.61 -10.19
CA LEU A 105 -0.98 -3.60 -9.28
C LEU A 105 -0.93 -2.35 -8.40
N CYS A 106 -1.19 -1.17 -8.96
CA CYS A 106 -1.27 0.08 -8.19
C CYS A 106 -2.39 0.03 -7.14
N TRP A 107 -3.51 -0.61 -7.48
CA TRP A 107 -4.62 -0.78 -6.55
C TRP A 107 -4.23 -1.71 -5.39
N LEU A 108 -3.64 -2.88 -5.66
CA LEU A 108 -3.14 -3.79 -4.62
C LEU A 108 -2.15 -3.07 -3.69
N ALA A 109 -1.19 -2.35 -4.27
CA ALA A 109 -0.23 -1.56 -3.52
C ALA A 109 -0.92 -0.54 -2.60
N ARG A 110 -1.96 0.16 -3.10
CA ARG A 110 -2.74 1.09 -2.29
C ARG A 110 -3.47 0.38 -1.14
N GLU A 111 -4.04 -0.81 -1.35
CA GLU A 111 -4.66 -1.58 -0.27
C GLU A 111 -3.66 -1.84 0.86
N LYS A 112 -2.42 -2.22 0.52
CA LYS A 112 -1.34 -2.48 1.48
C LYS A 112 -0.93 -1.20 2.22
N VAL A 113 -0.70 -0.09 1.49
CA VAL A 113 -0.40 1.21 2.10
C VAL A 113 -1.50 1.64 3.07
N LEU A 114 -2.78 1.50 2.70
CA LEU A 114 -3.91 1.84 3.58
C LEU A 114 -3.96 0.94 4.82
N ALA A 115 -3.66 -0.35 4.68
CA ALA A 115 -3.58 -1.28 5.80
C ALA A 115 -2.46 -0.88 6.78
N LEU A 116 -1.31 -0.45 6.27
CA LEU A 116 -0.21 0.07 7.09
C LEU A 116 -0.60 1.34 7.84
N HIS A 117 -1.24 2.31 7.18
CA HIS A 117 -1.73 3.52 7.83
C HIS A 117 -2.72 3.20 8.97
N ARG A 118 -3.67 2.29 8.75
CA ARG A 118 -4.63 1.87 9.79
C ARG A 118 -3.94 1.24 10.99
N ARG A 119 -2.97 0.35 10.75
CA ARG A 119 -2.18 -0.30 11.82
C ARG A 119 -1.37 0.71 12.61
N HIS A 120 -0.76 1.69 11.93
CA HIS A 120 0.00 2.75 12.58
C HIS A 120 -0.89 3.61 13.49
N LEU A 121 -2.03 4.11 12.99
CA LEU A 121 -2.97 4.89 13.80
C LEU A 121 -3.51 4.09 14.99
N GLY A 122 -3.78 2.80 14.82
CA GLY A 122 -4.21 1.93 15.91
C GLY A 122 -3.11 1.61 16.94
N ALA A 123 -1.84 1.60 16.53
CA ALA A 123 -0.70 1.46 17.44
C ALA A 123 -0.45 2.75 18.23
N VAL A 124 -0.51 3.91 17.57
CA VAL A 124 -0.37 5.22 18.23
C VAL A 124 -1.47 5.43 19.28
N LYS A 125 -2.74 5.11 18.97
CA LYS A 125 -3.84 5.19 19.94
C LYS A 125 -3.60 4.34 21.19
N ARG A 126 -3.05 3.13 21.02
CA ARG A 126 -2.73 2.21 22.13
C ARG A 126 -1.54 2.69 22.97
N ALA A 127 -0.52 3.26 22.34
CA ALA A 127 0.61 3.85 23.05
C ALA A 127 0.18 5.03 23.94
N VAL A 128 -0.63 5.95 23.40
CA VAL A 128 -1.15 7.10 24.16
C VAL A 128 -2.05 6.66 25.33
N THR A 129 -2.88 5.63 25.14
CA THR A 129 -3.69 5.09 26.24
C THR A 129 -2.86 4.40 27.31
N HIS A 130 -1.76 3.74 26.94
CA HIS A 130 -0.85 3.09 27.89
C HIS A 130 0.00 4.10 28.67
N GLU A 131 0.42 5.21 28.06
CA GLU A 131 1.12 6.30 28.75
C GLU A 131 0.20 7.06 29.72
N ALA A 132 -1.08 7.24 29.38
CA ALA A 132 -2.06 7.87 30.28
C ALA A 132 -2.41 7.02 31.52
N GLN A 133 -2.20 5.70 31.45
CA GLN A 133 -2.44 4.77 32.56
C GLN A 133 -1.23 4.59 33.49
N LEU A 134 -0.07 5.13 33.13
CA LEU A 134 1.15 5.08 33.95
C LEU A 134 1.32 6.30 34.88
N LEU A 135 0.35 7.23 34.90
CA LEU A 135 0.26 8.22 35.97
C LEU A 135 -0.23 7.52 37.24
N PRO A 136 0.55 7.48 38.34
CA PRO A 136 0.09 6.90 39.58
C PRO A 136 -1.15 7.67 40.04
N ALA A 137 -2.25 6.96 40.27
CA ALA A 137 -3.45 7.51 40.90
C ALA A 137 -3.22 7.90 42.38
N ASP A 138 -2.01 7.70 42.90
CA ASP A 138 -1.56 8.12 44.22
C ASP A 138 -0.39 9.10 44.09
N SER A 139 -0.69 10.37 43.82
CA SER A 139 0.17 11.48 44.18
C SER A 139 -0.67 12.53 44.89
N SER A 140 -1.05 12.17 46.12
CA SER A 140 -1.47 13.15 47.12
C SER A 140 -0.23 13.86 47.67
N ALA A 141 -0.32 15.19 47.80
CA ALA A 141 0.67 16.13 48.36
C ALA A 141 1.92 16.37 47.46
N THR A 142 2.18 17.56 46.91
CA THR A 142 2.20 18.88 47.56
C THR A 142 2.13 19.96 46.47
N PHE A 143 1.12 20.83 46.53
CA PHE A 143 1.16 22.13 45.86
C PHE A 143 2.06 23.03 46.73
N VAL A 144 3.31 23.24 46.33
CA VAL A 144 4.11 24.33 46.89
C VAL A 144 3.76 25.59 46.10
N SER A 145 2.81 26.36 46.65
CA SER A 145 2.67 27.78 46.32
C SER A 145 3.89 28.55 46.82
N ALA A 146 4.68 29.10 45.91
CA ALA A 146 5.63 30.19 46.14
C ALA A 146 6.03 30.76 44.76
N VAL A 147 6.04 32.05 44.43
CA VAL A 147 5.78 33.28 45.20
C VAL A 147 5.34 34.34 44.16
N ILE A 148 4.30 35.11 44.47
CA ILE A 148 4.14 36.46 43.90
C ILE A 148 4.51 37.40 45.03
N ALA A 149 5.72 37.97 44.97
CA ALA A 149 6.10 39.23 45.61
C ALA A 149 7.55 39.54 45.24
N GLY A 150 7.80 40.71 44.64
CA GLY A 150 9.16 41.19 44.43
C GLY A 150 9.28 42.40 43.52
N HIS A 151 8.76 43.54 44.00
CA HIS A 151 9.14 44.93 43.71
C HIS A 151 9.20 45.47 42.27
#